data_AF-A0A1F0F6F2-F1
#
_entry.id   AF-A0A1F0F6F2-F1
#
_cell.length_a   1.000
_cell.length_b   1.000
_cell.length_c   1.000
_cell.angle_alpha   90.00
_cell.angle_beta   90.00
_cell.angle_gamma   90.00
#
_symmetry.space_group_name_H-M   'P 1'
#
loop_
_entity.id
_entity.type
_entity.pdbx_description
1 polymer ?
#
loop_
_entity_poly.entity_id
_entity_poly.type
_entity_poly.pdbx_seq_one_letter_code
_entity_poly.pdbx_strand_id
1 'polypeptide(L)'
;MEAKKLLVSSSPHMRSERTVTKEMLDVIIALIPTGLAGIYFFGMKALVLMIASVASCVIAEFVSNKVMKRQSSINDLSAIVTGLLLAYNIPVTMPVWQTVIGAAFAIVICKQFFGGIGQNIVNPALGARAFLLASWSKNMSNYVAPGKVSAVSAATVLSGGEKPALLDMFIGNMGGCIGEVSTLAILIGAAYLIIRKVISIRIPAVYILTTAILLMVFNKSVDGIIEQLLSGGLMLGAFFMATDYTTSPVTKKGEIIFAFGCGLITSLIRVFGGYPEGVSYSILLMNLLVPLIDSKTMPKVFGVASKGAKDE
;
A
#
# COMPACT_ATOMS: atom_id res chain seq x y z
N MET A 1 9.47 3.73 66.56
CA MET A 1 9.03 4.41 65.31
C MET A 1 9.63 3.64 64.15
N GLU A 2 8.87 2.70 63.58
CA GLU A 2 9.33 1.90 62.44
C GLU A 2 9.35 2.78 61.19
N ALA A 3 10.52 2.90 60.55
CA ALA A 3 10.68 3.67 59.32
C ALA A 3 9.88 3.00 58.19
N LYS A 4 8.76 3.62 57.81
CA LYS A 4 7.90 3.17 56.72
C LYS A 4 8.71 3.17 55.41
N LYS A 5 9.13 2.00 54.94
CA LYS A 5 9.81 1.83 53.65
C LYS A 5 8.86 2.26 52.53
N LEU A 6 9.11 3.43 51.95
CA LEU A 6 8.40 3.90 50.77
C LEU A 6 8.93 3.14 49.55
N LEU A 7 8.05 2.39 48.89
CA LEU A 7 8.35 1.73 47.62
C LEU A 7 8.38 2.80 46.53
N VAL A 8 9.56 3.06 45.97
CA VAL A 8 9.71 3.84 44.73
C VAL A 8 9.31 2.92 43.57
N SER A 9 8.02 2.83 43.28
CA SER A 9 7.53 2.14 42.09
C SER A 9 7.50 3.10 40.91
N SER A 10 7.88 2.60 39.73
CA SER A 10 7.74 3.33 38.48
C SER A 10 6.27 3.72 38.28
N SER A 11 6.02 4.91 37.73
CA SER A 11 4.66 5.38 37.44
C SER A 11 3.89 4.31 36.64
N PRO A 12 2.60 4.07 36.95
CA PRO A 12 1.81 3.05 36.25
C PRO A 12 1.73 3.41 34.77
N HIS A 13 2.40 2.64 33.92
CA HIS A 13 2.25 2.78 32.48
C HIS A 13 0.88 2.20 32.11
N MET A 14 -0.08 3.07 31.80
CA MET A 14 -1.39 2.68 31.26
C MET A 14 -1.17 1.82 30.02
N ARG A 15 -1.48 0.53 30.10
CA ARG A 15 -1.36 -0.37 28.95
C ARG A 15 -2.44 -0.01 27.95
N SER A 16 -2.02 0.43 26.76
CA SER A 16 -2.94 0.63 25.65
C SER A 16 -3.40 -0.74 25.13
N GLU A 17 -4.69 -0.91 24.86
CA GLU A 17 -5.25 -2.15 24.29
C GLU A 17 -4.92 -2.34 22.80
N ARG A 18 -4.31 -1.34 22.16
CA ARG A 18 -3.89 -1.38 20.75
C ARG A 18 -2.57 -2.12 20.63
N THR A 19 -2.57 -3.17 19.84
CA THR A 19 -1.38 -3.99 19.54
C THR A 19 -1.20 -4.08 18.04
N VAL A 20 0.04 -4.24 17.58
CA VAL A 20 0.37 -4.37 16.15
C VAL A 20 -0.43 -5.49 15.49
N THR A 21 -0.54 -6.64 16.16
CA THR A 21 -1.35 -7.77 15.68
C THR A 21 -2.81 -7.40 15.44
N LYS A 22 -3.43 -6.60 16.31
CA LYS A 22 -4.84 -6.17 16.14
C LYS A 22 -5.00 -5.21 14.96
N GLU A 23 -4.10 -4.23 14.83
CA GLU A 23 -4.13 -3.29 13.70
C GLU A 23 -3.90 -4.02 12.36
N MET A 24 -2.94 -4.97 12.31
CA MET A 24 -2.69 -5.79 11.13
C MET A 24 -3.86 -6.73 10.81
N LEU A 25 -4.53 -7.26 11.82
CA LEU A 25 -5.74 -8.08 11.65
C LEU A 25 -6.90 -7.24 11.08
N ASP A 26 -7.10 -6.02 11.57
CA ASP A 26 -8.11 -5.10 11.01
C ASP A 26 -7.82 -4.80 9.53
N VAL A 27 -6.55 -4.66 9.14
CA VAL A 27 -6.15 -4.53 7.71
C VAL A 27 -6.46 -5.79 6.91
N ILE A 28 -6.20 -6.99 7.45
CA ILE A 28 -6.56 -8.25 6.77
C ILE A 28 -8.06 -8.31 6.56
N ILE A 29 -8.88 -8.00 7.58
CA ILE A 29 -10.34 -7.97 7.47
C ILE A 29 -10.79 -7.01 6.37
N ALA A 30 -10.20 -5.82 6.32
CA ALA A 30 -10.50 -4.82 5.31
C ALA A 30 -10.13 -5.27 3.88
N LEU A 31 -9.14 -6.14 3.73
CA LEU A 31 -8.70 -6.69 2.44
C LEU A 31 -9.52 -7.90 1.97
N ILE A 32 -10.34 -8.51 2.84
CA ILE A 32 -11.17 -9.69 2.49
C ILE A 32 -12.17 -9.37 1.37
N PRO A 33 -12.97 -8.27 1.41
CA PRO A 33 -13.91 -7.96 0.33
C PRO A 33 -13.23 -7.85 -1.03
N THR A 34 -12.07 -7.20 -1.08
CA THR A 34 -11.26 -7.06 -2.30
C THR A 34 -10.75 -8.42 -2.79
N GLY A 35 -10.28 -9.29 -1.89
CA GLY A 35 -9.85 -10.64 -2.24
C GLY A 35 -10.98 -11.51 -2.78
N LEU A 36 -12.16 -11.45 -2.16
CA LEU A 36 -13.35 -12.18 -2.61
C LEU A 36 -13.82 -11.71 -3.98
N ALA A 37 -13.83 -10.40 -4.22
CA ALA A 37 -14.11 -9.85 -5.55
C ALA A 37 -13.10 -10.35 -6.58
N GLY A 38 -11.80 -10.33 -6.26
CA GLY A 38 -10.75 -10.87 -7.12
C GLY A 38 -10.94 -12.35 -7.47
N ILE A 39 -11.33 -13.19 -6.49
CA ILE A 39 -11.63 -14.61 -6.73
C ILE A 39 -12.88 -14.77 -7.61
N TYR A 40 -13.92 -13.98 -7.39
CA TYR A 40 -15.16 -14.07 -8.14
C TYR A 40 -14.95 -13.79 -9.64
N PHE A 41 -14.19 -12.74 -9.97
CA PHE A 41 -13.98 -12.31 -11.36
C PHE A 41 -12.89 -13.11 -12.10
N PHE A 42 -11.82 -13.49 -11.41
CA PHE A 42 -10.67 -14.17 -12.04
C PHE A 42 -10.59 -15.68 -11.76
N GLY A 43 -11.46 -16.20 -10.89
CA GLY A 43 -11.59 -17.61 -10.59
C GLY A 43 -10.42 -18.21 -9.79
N MET A 44 -10.22 -19.53 -9.95
CA MET A 44 -9.30 -20.33 -9.13
C MET A 44 -7.83 -19.91 -9.26
N LYS A 45 -7.43 -19.35 -10.41
CA LYS A 45 -6.03 -18.90 -10.62
C LYS A 45 -5.63 -17.77 -9.68
N ALA A 46 -6.54 -16.82 -9.41
CA ALA A 46 -6.30 -15.74 -8.46
C ALA A 46 -6.12 -16.29 -7.04
N LEU A 47 -6.92 -17.27 -6.63
CA LEU A 47 -6.81 -17.92 -5.34
C LEU A 47 -5.45 -18.61 -5.16
N VAL A 48 -4.99 -19.36 -6.16
CA VAL A 48 -3.68 -20.03 -6.11
C VAL A 48 -2.55 -19.02 -5.97
N LEU A 49 -2.59 -17.91 -6.72
CA LEU A 49 -1.60 -16.83 -6.63
C LEU A 49 -1.58 -16.15 -5.26
N MET A 50 -2.75 -15.88 -4.68
CA MET A 50 -2.84 -15.27 -3.35
C MET A 50 -2.27 -16.19 -2.27
N ILE A 51 -2.65 -17.47 -2.28
CA ILE A 51 -2.13 -18.46 -1.32
C ILE A 51 -0.63 -18.61 -1.49
N ALA A 52 -0.13 -18.72 -2.73
CA ALA A 52 1.30 -18.85 -2.98
C ALA A 52 2.09 -17.63 -2.50
N SER A 53 1.58 -16.41 -2.74
CA SER A 53 2.21 -15.17 -2.26
C SER A 53 2.26 -15.12 -0.73
N VAL A 54 1.12 -15.37 -0.06
CA VAL A 54 1.04 -15.34 1.41
C VAL A 54 1.92 -16.42 2.04
N ALA A 55 1.84 -17.66 1.56
CA ALA A 55 2.66 -18.75 2.05
C ALA A 55 4.15 -18.45 1.86
N SER A 56 4.54 -17.94 0.69
CA SER A 56 5.93 -17.56 0.41
C SER A 56 6.40 -16.44 1.33
N CYS A 57 5.59 -15.42 1.60
CA CYS A 57 5.96 -14.35 2.53
C CYS A 57 6.17 -14.86 3.96
N VAL A 58 5.27 -15.72 4.46
CA VAL A 58 5.39 -16.30 5.81
C VAL A 58 6.62 -17.20 5.92
N ILE A 59 6.85 -18.06 4.91
CA ILE A 59 8.04 -18.92 4.86
C ILE A 59 9.32 -18.06 4.80
N ALA A 60 9.35 -17.05 3.93
CA ALA A 60 10.50 -16.16 3.81
C ALA A 60 10.79 -15.41 5.11
N GLU A 61 9.76 -14.97 5.84
CA GLU A 61 9.92 -14.30 7.13
C GLU A 61 10.49 -15.26 8.19
N PHE A 62 9.92 -16.47 8.26
CA PHE A 62 10.39 -17.49 9.19
C PHE A 62 11.86 -17.88 8.92
N VAL A 63 12.20 -18.15 7.67
CA VAL A 63 13.56 -18.51 7.27
C VAL A 63 14.52 -17.37 7.57
N SER A 64 14.15 -16.13 7.26
CA SER A 64 15.03 -14.99 7.46
C SER A 64 15.24 -14.66 8.94
N ASN A 65 14.20 -14.80 9.77
CA ASN A 65 14.34 -14.67 11.24
C ASN A 65 15.26 -15.74 11.82
N LYS A 66 15.15 -16.98 11.34
CA LYS A 66 16.02 -18.09 11.76
C LYS A 66 17.48 -17.86 11.35
N VAL A 67 17.72 -17.44 10.12
CA VAL A 67 19.07 -17.14 9.60
C VAL A 67 19.70 -15.96 10.34
N MET A 68 18.92 -14.91 10.60
CA MET A 68 19.41 -13.71 11.30
C MET A 68 19.41 -13.85 12.83
N LYS A 69 19.03 -15.02 13.37
CA LYS A 69 18.96 -15.31 14.82
C LYS A 69 18.12 -14.28 15.60
N ARG A 70 17.04 -13.77 15.00
CA ARG A 70 16.10 -12.83 15.64
C ARG A 70 14.89 -13.58 16.19
N GLN A 71 14.16 -12.96 17.11
CA GLN A 71 12.90 -13.54 17.60
C GLN A 71 11.86 -13.62 16.47
N SER A 72 11.03 -14.65 16.52
CA SER A 72 10.04 -14.91 15.47
C SER A 72 8.94 -13.84 15.46
N SER A 73 8.89 -13.02 14.40
CA SER A 73 7.87 -11.99 14.16
C SER A 73 6.59 -12.52 13.47
N ILE A 74 6.41 -13.84 13.40
CA ILE A 74 5.28 -14.47 12.67
C ILE A 74 3.92 -14.05 13.26
N ASN A 75 3.87 -13.83 14.58
CA ASN A 75 2.65 -13.49 15.28
C ASN A 75 2.15 -12.06 15.00
N ASP A 76 2.91 -11.25 14.28
CA ASP A 76 2.56 -9.87 13.98
C ASP A 76 1.67 -9.74 12.73
N LEU A 77 1.40 -10.84 12.01
CA LEU A 77 0.56 -10.93 10.79
C LEU A 77 1.00 -10.05 9.60
N SER A 78 2.04 -9.25 9.77
CA SER A 78 2.54 -8.30 8.76
C SER A 78 3.05 -8.96 7.48
N ALA A 79 3.59 -10.19 7.56
CA ALA A 79 3.95 -10.96 6.35
C ALA A 79 2.71 -11.37 5.53
N ILE A 80 1.58 -11.66 6.18
CA ILE A 80 0.32 -12.00 5.51
C ILE A 80 -0.22 -10.76 4.78
N VAL A 81 -0.23 -9.60 5.44
CA VAL A 81 -0.63 -8.34 4.81
C VAL A 81 0.24 -8.03 3.59
N THR A 82 1.57 -8.18 3.73
CA THR A 82 2.51 -7.96 2.62
C THR A 82 2.23 -8.90 1.44
N GLY A 83 2.01 -10.19 1.72
CA GLY A 83 1.70 -11.19 0.70
C GLY A 83 0.37 -10.96 0.00
N LEU A 84 -0.67 -10.54 0.74
CA LEU A 84 -1.98 -10.17 0.17
C LEU A 84 -1.88 -8.93 -0.70
N LEU A 85 -1.25 -7.86 -0.20
CA LEU A 85 -1.08 -6.62 -0.96
C LEU A 85 -0.25 -6.84 -2.22
N LEU A 86 0.80 -7.68 -2.15
CA LEU A 86 1.56 -8.07 -3.33
C LEU A 86 0.67 -8.84 -4.31
N ALA A 87 -0.06 -9.86 -3.86
CA ALA A 87 -0.93 -10.65 -4.74
C ALA A 87 -1.99 -9.79 -5.43
N TYR A 88 -2.60 -8.84 -4.71
CA TYR A 88 -3.60 -7.92 -5.24
C TYR A 88 -3.03 -6.98 -6.29
N ASN A 89 -1.75 -6.70 -6.18
CA ASN A 89 -1.07 -5.82 -7.08
C ASN A 89 -0.57 -6.55 -8.34
N ILE A 90 -0.53 -7.89 -8.39
CA ILE A 90 -0.01 -8.66 -9.54
C ILE A 90 -1.14 -9.08 -10.51
N PRO A 91 -0.89 -9.19 -11.83
CA PRO A 91 -1.89 -9.77 -12.76
C PRO A 91 -2.04 -11.29 -12.62
N VAL A 92 -3.23 -11.81 -12.90
CA VAL A 92 -3.56 -13.25 -12.73
C VAL A 92 -2.84 -14.18 -13.73
N THR A 93 -2.32 -13.60 -14.80
CA THR A 93 -1.55 -14.31 -15.83
C THR A 93 -0.16 -14.69 -15.34
N MET A 94 0.32 -14.12 -14.24
CA MET A 94 1.67 -14.37 -13.78
C MET A 94 1.88 -15.81 -13.28
N PRO A 95 2.97 -16.47 -13.73
CA PRO A 95 3.39 -17.75 -13.19
C PRO A 95 3.62 -17.67 -11.67
N VAL A 96 3.13 -18.69 -10.96
CA VAL A 96 3.21 -18.78 -9.49
C VAL A 96 4.65 -18.65 -8.98
N TRP A 97 5.62 -19.22 -9.68
CA TRP A 97 7.03 -19.16 -9.28
C TRP A 97 7.60 -17.73 -9.29
N GLN A 98 7.16 -16.86 -10.21
CA GLN A 98 7.59 -15.45 -10.25
C GLN A 98 7.04 -14.70 -9.04
N THR A 99 5.78 -14.96 -8.68
CA THR A 99 5.14 -14.40 -7.49
C THR A 99 5.86 -14.84 -6.22
N VAL A 100 6.28 -16.10 -6.12
CA VAL A 100 7.07 -16.62 -4.98
C VAL A 100 8.41 -15.88 -4.85
N ILE A 101 9.13 -15.66 -5.96
CA ILE A 101 10.38 -14.89 -5.94
C ILE A 101 10.13 -13.44 -5.51
N GLY A 102 9.09 -12.79 -6.02
CA GLY A 102 8.71 -11.44 -5.62
C GLY A 102 8.33 -11.35 -4.14
N ALA A 103 7.57 -12.31 -3.63
CA ALA A 103 7.19 -12.41 -2.22
C ALA A 103 8.42 -12.60 -1.31
N ALA A 104 9.39 -13.42 -1.73
CA ALA A 104 10.66 -13.55 -1.04
C ALA A 104 11.46 -12.24 -1.07
N PHE A 105 11.53 -11.56 -2.22
CA PHE A 105 12.19 -10.25 -2.32
C PHE A 105 11.56 -9.21 -1.37
N ALA A 106 10.22 -9.14 -1.30
CA ALA A 106 9.50 -8.23 -0.41
C ALA A 106 9.96 -8.42 1.05
N ILE A 107 9.95 -9.66 1.52
CA ILE A 107 10.21 -9.96 2.92
C ILE A 107 11.69 -9.92 3.25
N VAL A 108 12.52 -10.57 2.44
CA VAL A 108 13.95 -10.63 2.72
C VAL A 108 14.54 -9.24 2.57
N ILE A 109 14.48 -8.67 1.36
CA ILE A 109 15.21 -7.45 1.00
C ILE A 109 14.53 -6.18 1.51
N CYS A 110 13.22 -6.01 1.26
CA CYS A 110 12.58 -4.76 1.62
C CYS A 110 12.23 -4.66 3.11
N LYS A 111 12.07 -5.79 3.81
CA LYS A 111 11.67 -5.80 5.22
C LYS A 111 12.76 -6.25 6.19
N GLN A 112 13.29 -7.46 6.00
CA GLN A 112 14.12 -8.09 7.02
C GLN A 112 15.55 -7.52 7.07
N PHE A 113 16.12 -7.15 5.91
CA PHE A 113 17.43 -6.50 5.83
C PHE A 113 17.50 -5.21 6.66
N PHE A 114 16.39 -4.47 6.78
CA PHE A 114 16.33 -3.23 7.56
C PHE A 114 16.03 -3.42 9.04
N GLY A 115 15.80 -4.66 9.49
CA GLY A 115 15.59 -4.96 10.91
C GLY A 115 14.19 -5.46 11.27
N GLY A 116 13.26 -5.51 10.30
CA GLY A 116 11.91 -6.02 10.49
C GLY A 116 10.86 -4.91 10.54
N ILE A 117 9.76 -5.15 11.26
CA ILE A 117 8.59 -4.26 11.26
C ILE A 117 8.95 -2.92 11.91
N GLY A 118 8.64 -1.81 11.22
CA GLY A 118 8.89 -0.45 11.71
C GLY A 118 10.19 0.18 11.23
N GLN A 119 11.08 -0.58 10.57
CA GLN A 119 12.36 -0.07 10.05
C GLN A 119 12.42 -0.06 8.51
N ASN A 120 11.32 -0.45 7.86
CA ASN A 120 11.25 -0.50 6.40
C ASN A 120 11.26 0.92 5.84
N ILE A 121 12.23 1.22 4.96
CA ILE A 121 12.31 2.53 4.30
C ILE A 121 11.21 2.66 3.25
N VAL A 122 10.83 1.55 2.61
CA VAL A 122 9.84 1.50 1.53
C VAL A 122 8.82 0.40 1.80
N ASN A 123 7.60 0.58 1.29
CA ASN A 123 6.54 -0.41 1.39
C ASN A 123 7.01 -1.72 0.71
N PRO A 124 7.11 -2.84 1.44
CA PRO A 124 7.69 -4.08 0.91
C PRO A 124 6.94 -4.68 -0.28
N ALA A 125 5.60 -4.58 -0.30
CA ALA A 125 4.78 -5.11 -1.38
C ALA A 125 5.00 -4.32 -2.68
N LEU A 126 5.07 -2.99 -2.57
CA LEU A 126 5.38 -2.13 -3.71
C LEU A 126 6.82 -2.31 -4.20
N GLY A 127 7.78 -2.49 -3.28
CA GLY A 127 9.17 -2.76 -3.61
C GLY A 127 9.31 -4.06 -4.43
N ALA A 128 8.62 -5.12 -4.02
CA ALA A 128 8.55 -6.36 -4.78
C ALA A 128 7.85 -6.19 -6.13
N ARG A 129 6.78 -5.39 -6.22
CA ARG A 129 6.18 -5.07 -7.51
C ARG A 129 7.17 -4.41 -8.45
N ALA A 130 7.88 -3.38 -8.00
CA ALA A 130 8.87 -2.69 -8.80
C ALA A 130 9.98 -3.64 -9.28
N PHE A 131 10.43 -4.56 -8.42
CA PHE A 131 11.37 -5.62 -8.79
C PHE A 131 10.83 -6.56 -9.87
N LEU A 132 9.58 -7.01 -9.72
CA LEU A 132 8.95 -7.90 -10.70
C LEU A 132 8.70 -7.19 -12.04
N LEU A 133 8.34 -5.90 -12.01
CA LEU A 133 8.17 -5.11 -13.22
C LEU A 133 9.51 -4.92 -13.95
N ALA A 134 10.58 -4.65 -13.21
CA ALA A 134 11.93 -4.50 -13.77
C ALA A 134 12.46 -5.83 -14.37
N SER A 135 12.16 -6.96 -13.73
CA SER A 135 12.67 -8.27 -14.13
C SER A 135 11.81 -8.96 -15.20
N TRP A 136 10.48 -8.80 -15.13
CA TRP A 136 9.50 -9.49 -15.99
C TRP A 136 8.36 -8.55 -16.44
N SER A 137 8.73 -7.38 -16.98
CA SER A 137 7.78 -6.37 -17.48
C SER A 137 6.69 -6.95 -18.39
N LYS A 138 7.04 -7.82 -19.35
CA LYS A 138 6.08 -8.44 -20.28
C LYS A 138 4.95 -9.20 -19.58
N ASN A 139 5.26 -9.90 -18.48
CA ASN A 139 4.26 -10.67 -17.74
C ASN A 139 3.44 -9.77 -16.82
N MET A 140 4.06 -8.73 -16.27
CA MET A 140 3.39 -7.75 -15.41
C MET A 140 2.38 -6.87 -16.15
N SER A 141 2.63 -6.58 -17.44
CA SER A 141 1.74 -5.75 -18.26
C SER A 141 0.70 -6.56 -19.04
N ASN A 142 0.64 -7.89 -18.86
CA ASN A 142 -0.32 -8.76 -19.54
C ASN A 142 -1.60 -8.93 -18.72
N TYR A 143 -2.58 -8.05 -18.96
CA TYR A 143 -3.89 -8.09 -18.31
C TYR A 143 -4.92 -8.84 -19.15
N VAL A 144 -5.79 -9.57 -18.47
CA VAL A 144 -6.89 -10.34 -19.07
C VAL A 144 -8.20 -9.83 -18.47
N ALA A 145 -9.24 -9.71 -19.28
CA ALA A 145 -10.57 -9.33 -18.81
C ALA A 145 -11.25 -10.48 -18.04
N PRO A 146 -12.09 -10.17 -17.03
CA PRO A 146 -12.84 -11.17 -16.26
C PRO A 146 -13.68 -12.10 -17.17
N GLY A 147 -13.77 -13.39 -16.82
CA GLY A 147 -14.65 -14.36 -17.49
C GLY A 147 -14.18 -14.97 -18.81
N LYS A 148 -13.05 -14.53 -19.40
CA LYS A 148 -12.48 -15.19 -20.60
C LYS A 148 -11.31 -16.11 -20.23
N VAL A 149 -11.52 -17.42 -20.34
CA VAL A 149 -10.52 -18.48 -20.05
C VAL A 149 -9.37 -18.52 -21.09
N SER A 150 -9.49 -17.77 -22.19
CA SER A 150 -8.51 -17.75 -23.28
C SER A 150 -7.97 -16.35 -23.52
N ALA A 151 -6.68 -16.17 -23.23
CA ALA A 151 -5.61 -15.47 -23.96
C ALA A 151 -5.90 -14.23 -24.84
N VAL A 152 -7.02 -13.54 -24.69
CA VAL A 152 -7.23 -12.24 -25.34
C VAL A 152 -6.67 -11.19 -24.38
N SER A 153 -5.48 -10.68 -24.72
CA SER A 153 -4.84 -9.56 -24.01
C SER A 153 -5.81 -8.39 -24.01
N ALA A 154 -6.44 -8.12 -22.87
CA ALA A 154 -7.29 -6.96 -22.72
C ALA A 154 -6.36 -5.79 -22.39
N ALA A 155 -6.24 -4.84 -23.30
CA ALA A 155 -5.54 -3.59 -23.01
C ALA A 155 -6.22 -2.95 -21.79
N THR A 156 -5.43 -2.56 -20.78
CA THR A 156 -5.94 -1.77 -19.65
C THR A 156 -6.66 -0.55 -20.21
N VAL A 157 -7.76 -0.13 -19.58
CA VAL A 157 -8.57 1.03 -20.02
C VAL A 157 -7.71 2.28 -20.29
N LEU A 158 -6.61 2.42 -19.52
CA LEU A 158 -5.59 3.46 -19.69
C LEU A 158 -4.71 3.35 -20.96
N SER A 159 -4.50 2.16 -21.49
CA SER A 159 -3.63 1.88 -22.66
C SER A 159 -4.41 1.76 -23.98
N GLY A 160 -5.69 2.13 -24.00
CA GLY A 160 -6.49 2.21 -25.24
C GLY A 160 -7.38 1.01 -25.57
N GLY A 161 -7.77 0.20 -24.58
CA GLY A 161 -8.80 -0.84 -24.78
C GLY A 161 -10.22 -0.27 -24.96
N GLU A 162 -11.17 -1.11 -25.40
CA GLU A 162 -12.60 -0.76 -25.39
C GLU A 162 -13.00 -0.27 -23.99
N LYS A 163 -13.58 0.94 -23.93
CA LYS A 163 -13.95 1.58 -22.67
C LYS A 163 -15.10 0.80 -22.02
N PRO A 164 -14.87 0.08 -20.92
CA PRO A 164 -15.98 -0.52 -20.19
C PRO A 164 -16.85 0.59 -19.62
N ALA A 165 -18.15 0.33 -19.47
CA ALA A 165 -19.05 1.31 -18.88
C ALA A 165 -18.57 1.69 -17.47
N LEU A 166 -18.82 2.94 -17.06
CA LEU A 166 -18.37 3.44 -15.75
C LEU A 166 -18.91 2.60 -14.58
N LEU A 167 -20.10 2.01 -14.75
CA LEU A 167 -20.69 1.05 -13.82
C LEU A 167 -19.93 -0.29 -13.78
N ASP A 168 -19.42 -0.77 -14.92
CA ASP A 168 -18.61 -1.98 -14.98
C ASP A 168 -17.26 -1.77 -14.31
N MET A 169 -16.66 -0.58 -14.41
CA MET A 169 -15.43 -0.21 -13.69
C MET A 169 -15.64 -0.09 -12.18
N PHE A 170 -16.84 0.32 -11.76
CA PHE A 170 -17.16 0.44 -10.35
C PHE A 170 -17.48 -0.93 -9.72
N ILE A 171 -18.19 -1.78 -10.45
CA ILE A 171 -18.65 -3.09 -9.98
C ILE A 171 -17.54 -4.14 -10.07
N GLY A 172 -16.79 -4.23 -11.17
CA GLY A 172 -15.83 -5.33 -11.30
C GLY A 172 -15.38 -5.78 -12.67
N ASN A 173 -16.03 -5.39 -13.76
CA ASN A 173 -15.88 -6.09 -15.04
C ASN A 173 -14.79 -5.47 -15.93
N MET A 174 -13.59 -5.30 -15.37
CA MET A 174 -12.46 -4.68 -16.07
C MET A 174 -11.17 -5.51 -15.95
N GLY A 175 -10.37 -5.51 -17.01
CA GLY A 175 -9.05 -6.13 -17.02
C GLY A 175 -8.05 -5.30 -16.21
N GLY A 176 -7.34 -5.93 -15.29
CA GLY A 176 -6.40 -5.28 -14.39
C GLY A 176 -5.76 -6.27 -13.41
N CYS A 177 -5.08 -5.75 -12.39
CA CYS A 177 -4.56 -6.57 -11.29
C CYS A 177 -5.70 -7.10 -10.40
N ILE A 178 -5.45 -8.18 -9.63
CA ILE A 178 -6.46 -8.86 -8.78
C ILE A 178 -7.20 -7.88 -7.86
N GLY A 179 -6.48 -6.91 -7.32
CA GLY A 179 -7.03 -5.93 -6.39
C GLY A 179 -7.69 -4.72 -7.05
N GLU A 180 -7.53 -4.52 -8.35
CA GLU A 180 -8.07 -3.35 -9.08
C GLU A 180 -9.47 -3.59 -9.64
N VAL A 181 -9.92 -4.85 -9.59
CA VAL A 181 -11.12 -5.31 -10.26
C VAL A 181 -12.35 -4.56 -9.80
N SER A 182 -12.54 -4.45 -8.48
CA SER A 182 -13.73 -3.82 -7.90
C SER A 182 -13.34 -2.66 -6.98
N THR A 183 -13.57 -1.45 -7.46
CA THR A 183 -13.38 -0.24 -6.64
C THR A 183 -14.35 -0.23 -5.46
N LEU A 184 -15.59 -0.71 -5.64
CA LEU A 184 -16.56 -0.82 -4.56
C LEU A 184 -16.03 -1.69 -3.41
N ALA A 185 -15.43 -2.84 -3.72
CA ALA A 185 -14.86 -3.73 -2.70
C ALA A 185 -13.72 -3.05 -1.91
N ILE A 186 -12.84 -2.31 -2.61
CA ILE A 186 -11.78 -1.50 -1.97
C ILE A 186 -12.39 -0.45 -1.05
N LEU A 187 -13.43 0.27 -1.49
CA LEU A 187 -14.06 1.33 -0.70
C LEU A 187 -14.76 0.80 0.55
N ILE A 188 -15.37 -0.38 0.50
CA ILE A 188 -15.95 -1.03 1.69
C ILE A 188 -14.85 -1.33 2.72
N GLY A 189 -13.73 -1.90 2.27
CA GLY A 189 -12.57 -2.16 3.13
C GLY A 189 -11.97 -0.88 3.71
N ALA A 190 -11.83 0.15 2.88
CA ALA A 190 -11.33 1.46 3.31
C ALA A 190 -12.25 2.12 4.34
N ALA A 191 -13.57 2.08 4.13
CA ALA A 191 -14.56 2.62 5.07
C ALA A 191 -14.44 1.94 6.45
N TYR A 192 -14.26 0.62 6.47
CA TYR A 192 -14.03 -0.13 7.71
C TYR A 192 -12.78 0.38 8.47
N LEU A 193 -11.65 0.56 7.80
CA LEU A 193 -10.41 1.05 8.43
C LEU A 193 -10.52 2.49 8.94
N ILE A 194 -11.26 3.34 8.23
CA ILE A 194 -11.51 4.72 8.64
C ILE A 194 -12.39 4.75 9.90
N ILE A 195 -13.45 3.94 9.95
CA ILE A 195 -14.36 3.85 11.11
C ILE A 195 -13.60 3.35 12.34
N ARG A 196 -12.74 2.34 12.17
CA ARG A 196 -11.87 1.78 13.22
C ARG A 196 -10.75 2.75 13.64
N LYS A 197 -10.55 3.85 12.92
CA LYS A 197 -9.46 4.83 13.12
C LYS A 197 -8.08 4.17 13.13
N VAL A 198 -7.92 3.21 12.22
CA VAL A 198 -6.67 2.51 11.92
C VAL A 198 -5.86 3.43 11.00
N ILE A 199 -6.46 3.88 9.89
CA ILE A 199 -5.83 4.79 8.91
C ILE A 199 -6.31 6.24 9.05
N SER A 200 -5.45 7.21 8.72
CA SER A 200 -5.83 8.62 8.65
C SER A 200 -6.44 8.94 7.27
N ILE A 201 -7.61 9.58 7.26
CA ILE A 201 -8.30 9.97 6.01
C ILE A 201 -7.53 11.04 5.21
N ARG A 202 -6.54 11.69 5.82
CA ARG A 202 -5.80 12.80 5.22
C ARG A 202 -4.96 12.33 4.04
N ILE A 203 -4.24 11.22 4.19
CA ILE A 203 -3.36 10.71 3.12
C ILE A 203 -4.19 10.31 1.89
N PRO A 204 -5.22 9.44 1.98
CA PRO A 204 -6.00 9.05 0.80
C PRO A 204 -6.75 10.23 0.17
N ALA A 205 -7.37 11.10 0.98
CA ALA A 205 -8.15 12.22 0.46
C ALA A 205 -7.28 13.22 -0.31
N VAL A 206 -6.12 13.61 0.25
CA VAL A 206 -5.20 14.53 -0.43
C VAL A 206 -4.61 13.88 -1.68
N TYR A 207 -4.26 12.59 -1.63
CA TYR A 207 -3.68 11.89 -2.78
C TYR A 207 -4.66 11.79 -3.96
N ILE A 208 -5.92 11.42 -3.69
CA ILE A 208 -6.98 11.34 -4.71
C ILE A 208 -7.30 12.73 -5.27
N LEU A 209 -7.47 13.73 -4.39
CA LEU A 209 -7.80 15.10 -4.78
C LEU A 209 -6.72 15.73 -5.66
N THR A 210 -5.45 15.57 -5.28
CA THR A 210 -4.32 16.14 -6.03
C THR A 210 -4.17 15.49 -7.39
N THR A 211 -4.35 14.17 -7.47
CA THR A 211 -4.35 13.48 -8.77
C THR A 211 -5.51 13.97 -9.65
N ALA A 212 -6.71 14.12 -9.10
CA ALA A 212 -7.88 14.60 -9.86
C ALA A 212 -7.70 16.04 -10.38
N ILE A 213 -7.22 16.96 -9.55
CA ILE A 213 -6.95 18.36 -9.93
C ILE A 213 -5.90 18.43 -11.03
N LEU A 214 -4.79 17.70 -10.90
CA LEU A 214 -3.73 17.74 -11.90
C LEU A 214 -4.18 17.13 -13.23
N LEU A 215 -4.96 16.06 -13.21
CA LEU A 215 -5.56 15.51 -14.44
C LEU A 215 -6.51 16.50 -15.13
N MET A 216 -7.24 17.31 -14.35
CA MET A 216 -8.07 18.39 -14.87
C MET A 216 -7.22 19.49 -15.54
N VAL A 217 -6.10 19.87 -14.93
CA VAL A 217 -5.15 20.85 -15.49
C VAL A 217 -4.55 20.38 -16.81
N PHE A 218 -4.28 19.08 -16.96
CA PHE A 218 -3.79 18.48 -18.22
C PHE A 218 -4.89 18.22 -19.26
N ASN A 219 -6.07 18.82 -19.09
CA ASN A 219 -7.14 18.89 -20.09
C ASN A 219 -7.69 17.52 -20.55
N LYS A 220 -7.77 16.55 -19.63
CA LYS A 220 -8.49 15.29 -19.82
C LYS A 220 -10.01 15.54 -19.70
N SER A 221 -10.82 14.84 -20.50
CA SER A 221 -12.28 14.88 -20.36
C SER A 221 -12.71 14.39 -18.96
N VAL A 222 -13.86 14.88 -18.47
CA VAL A 222 -14.39 14.49 -17.13
C VAL A 222 -14.52 12.97 -17.00
N ASP A 223 -14.99 12.30 -18.05
CA ASP A 223 -15.08 10.84 -18.10
C ASP A 223 -13.69 10.18 -18.02
N GLY A 224 -12.69 10.73 -18.73
CA GLY A 224 -11.32 10.24 -18.69
C GLY A 224 -10.64 10.43 -17.33
N ILE A 225 -11.03 11.46 -16.56
CA ILE A 225 -10.53 11.67 -15.18
C ILE A 225 -11.08 10.58 -14.27
N ILE A 226 -12.38 10.30 -14.33
CA ILE A 226 -13.03 9.29 -13.49
C ILE A 226 -12.49 7.90 -13.83
N GLU A 227 -12.32 7.59 -15.12
CA GLU A 227 -11.68 6.36 -15.59
C GLU A 227 -10.26 6.21 -15.00
N GLN A 228 -9.44 7.26 -15.06
CA GLN A 228 -8.09 7.23 -14.49
C GLN A 228 -8.10 7.08 -12.97
N LEU A 229 -9.04 7.69 -12.27
CA LEU A 229 -9.11 7.64 -10.81
C LEU A 229 -9.57 6.27 -10.30
N LEU A 230 -10.51 5.64 -11.03
CA LEU A 230 -11.04 4.30 -10.73
C LEU A 230 -10.13 3.17 -11.26
N SER A 231 -9.25 3.46 -12.23
CA SER A 231 -8.37 2.46 -12.84
C SER A 231 -6.91 2.56 -12.38
N GLY A 232 -6.14 1.47 -12.59
CA GLY A 232 -4.69 1.43 -12.41
C GLY A 232 -4.23 1.52 -10.95
N GLY A 233 -5.00 0.94 -10.03
CA GLY A 233 -4.55 0.69 -8.66
C GLY A 233 -4.46 1.91 -7.77
N LEU A 234 -4.97 3.07 -8.21
CA LEU A 234 -4.93 4.30 -7.42
C LEU A 234 -5.71 4.18 -6.11
N MET A 235 -6.91 3.60 -6.15
CA MET A 235 -7.74 3.41 -4.96
C MET A 235 -7.08 2.44 -3.96
N LEU A 236 -6.59 1.30 -4.45
CA LEU A 236 -5.88 0.33 -3.62
C LEU A 236 -4.59 0.95 -3.04
N GLY A 237 -3.81 1.62 -3.88
CA GLY A 237 -2.59 2.31 -3.49
C GLY A 237 -2.83 3.41 -2.45
N ALA A 238 -3.90 4.20 -2.62
CA ALA A 238 -4.22 5.30 -1.72
C ALA A 238 -4.67 4.83 -0.34
N PHE A 239 -5.57 3.84 -0.26
CA PHE A 239 -6.16 3.42 1.01
C PHE A 239 -5.36 2.36 1.77
N PHE A 240 -4.58 1.52 1.08
CA PHE A 240 -3.91 0.37 1.70
C PHE A 240 -2.39 0.38 1.60
N MET A 241 -1.77 1.17 0.70
CA MET A 241 -0.31 1.17 0.52
C MET A 241 0.35 2.49 0.93
N ALA A 242 -0.27 3.63 0.62
CA ALA A 242 0.21 4.95 1.01
C ALA A 242 -0.02 5.24 2.51
N THR A 243 -0.93 4.51 3.14
CA THR A 243 -1.30 4.59 4.56
C THR A 243 -0.55 3.59 5.44
N ASP A 244 0.49 2.93 4.90
CA ASP A 244 1.32 2.02 5.70
C ASP A 244 2.07 2.79 6.80
N TYR A 245 1.97 2.33 8.04
CA TYR A 245 2.48 3.01 9.24
C TYR A 245 3.99 3.21 9.25
N THR A 246 4.71 2.32 8.59
CA THR A 246 6.18 2.29 8.67
C THR A 246 6.82 3.25 7.67
N THR A 247 6.11 3.58 6.59
CA THR A 247 6.63 4.35 5.47
C THR A 247 5.89 5.65 5.24
N SER A 248 4.94 6.03 6.11
CA SER A 248 4.22 7.30 6.02
C SER A 248 4.71 8.28 7.10
N PRO A 249 4.68 9.60 6.84
CA PRO A 249 5.12 10.59 7.81
C PRO A 249 4.22 10.62 9.05
N VAL A 250 4.80 10.84 10.22
CA VAL A 250 4.05 10.83 11.50
C VAL A 250 3.31 12.17 11.73
N THR A 251 3.81 13.24 11.12
CA THR A 251 3.30 14.60 11.34
C THR A 251 2.12 14.96 10.43
N LYS A 252 1.09 15.67 10.95
CA LYS A 252 -0.10 16.08 10.15
C LYS A 252 0.25 16.88 8.89
N LYS A 253 1.25 17.77 8.98
CA LYS A 253 1.73 18.56 7.83
C LYS A 253 2.54 17.68 6.87
N GLY A 254 3.33 16.74 7.40
CA GLY A 254 4.08 15.77 6.62
C GLY A 254 3.18 14.86 5.81
N GLU A 255 2.10 14.33 6.40
CA GLU A 255 1.10 13.52 5.71
C GLU A 255 0.55 14.23 4.46
N ILE A 256 0.24 15.52 4.56
CA ILE A 256 -0.31 16.32 3.44
C ILE A 256 0.75 16.51 2.34
N ILE A 257 1.98 16.86 2.71
CA ILE A 257 3.08 17.05 1.76
C ILE A 257 3.38 15.73 1.03
N PHE A 258 3.40 14.62 1.77
CA PHE A 258 3.60 13.29 1.23
C PHE A 258 2.49 12.89 0.25
N ALA A 259 1.23 13.02 0.65
CA ALA A 259 0.10 12.69 -0.21
C ALA A 259 0.03 13.57 -1.46
N PHE A 260 0.36 14.86 -1.34
CA PHE A 260 0.45 15.78 -2.48
C PHE A 260 1.54 15.36 -3.46
N GLY A 261 2.74 15.02 -2.96
CA GLY A 261 3.83 14.54 -3.82
C GLY A 261 3.50 13.22 -4.51
N CYS A 262 2.83 12.29 -3.83
CA CYS A 262 2.33 11.05 -4.44
C CYS A 262 1.38 11.35 -5.61
N GLY A 263 0.42 12.25 -5.43
CA GLY A 263 -0.56 12.63 -6.47
C GLY A 263 0.06 13.36 -7.64
N LEU A 264 1.03 14.22 -7.37
CA LEU A 264 1.78 14.94 -8.40
C LEU A 264 2.58 13.99 -9.28
N ILE A 265 3.37 13.10 -8.67
CA ILE A 265 4.20 12.16 -9.44
C ILE A 265 3.29 11.18 -10.20
N THR A 266 2.20 10.72 -9.59
CA THR A 266 1.27 9.77 -10.23
C THR A 266 0.60 10.38 -11.45
N SER A 267 0.09 11.61 -11.34
CA SER A 267 -0.55 12.30 -12.47
C SER A 267 0.45 12.57 -13.60
N LEU A 268 1.68 12.99 -13.29
CA LEU A 268 2.72 13.21 -14.30
C LEU A 268 3.08 11.90 -15.03
N ILE A 269 3.30 10.80 -14.31
CA ILE A 269 3.62 9.51 -14.95
C ILE A 269 2.46 9.03 -15.81
N ARG A 270 1.22 9.22 -15.39
CA ARG A 270 0.07 8.75 -16.17
C ARG A 270 -0.22 9.62 -17.41
N VAL A 271 0.05 10.93 -17.36
CA VAL A 271 -0.14 11.82 -18.51
C VAL A 271 1.00 11.68 -19.53
N PHE A 272 2.26 11.71 -19.07
CA PHE A 272 3.42 11.71 -19.96
C PHE A 272 4.00 10.32 -20.22
N GLY A 273 3.87 9.41 -19.25
CA GLY A 273 4.42 8.05 -19.36
C GLY A 273 3.45 7.04 -19.97
N GLY A 274 2.14 7.27 -19.94
CA GLY A 274 1.14 6.36 -20.52
C GLY A 274 1.02 5.00 -19.81
N TYR A 275 1.71 4.79 -18.68
CA TYR A 275 1.67 3.55 -17.91
C TYR A 275 0.70 3.66 -16.72
N PRO A 276 -0.21 2.67 -16.54
CA PRO A 276 -1.06 2.56 -15.34
C PRO A 276 -0.23 2.50 -14.04
N GLU A 277 1.02 2.05 -14.15
CA GLU A 277 2.01 1.78 -13.10
C GLU A 277 2.49 2.99 -12.28
N GLY A 278 2.06 4.20 -12.63
CA GLY A 278 2.52 5.44 -11.97
C GLY A 278 2.29 5.48 -10.46
N VAL A 279 1.27 4.78 -9.95
CA VAL A 279 0.92 4.76 -8.51
C VAL A 279 2.03 4.12 -7.67
N SER A 280 2.53 2.96 -8.08
CA SER A 280 3.51 2.18 -7.33
C SER A 280 4.83 2.93 -7.20
N TYR A 281 5.32 3.49 -8.31
CA TYR A 281 6.57 4.25 -8.32
C TYR A 281 6.46 5.57 -7.55
N SER A 282 5.31 6.25 -7.62
CA SER A 282 5.10 7.49 -6.88
C SER A 282 5.16 7.27 -5.38
N ILE A 283 4.49 6.22 -4.87
CA ILE A 283 4.52 5.88 -3.45
C ILE A 283 5.94 5.48 -3.03
N LEU A 284 6.65 4.66 -3.82
CA LEU A 284 8.02 4.27 -3.50
C LEU A 284 8.98 5.47 -3.44
N LEU A 285 8.90 6.38 -4.41
CA LEU A 285 9.74 7.57 -4.43
C LEU A 285 9.44 8.47 -3.23
N MET A 286 8.15 8.68 -2.91
CA MET A 286 7.78 9.50 -1.76
C MET A 286 8.15 8.84 -0.43
N ASN A 287 8.10 7.51 -0.31
CA ASN A 287 8.57 6.79 0.90
C ASN A 287 10.05 7.12 1.20
N LEU A 288 10.90 7.21 0.18
CA LEU A 288 12.31 7.60 0.35
C LEU A 288 12.47 9.04 0.85
N LEU A 289 11.50 9.91 0.56
CA LEU A 289 11.50 11.31 0.99
C LEU A 289 10.88 11.53 2.38
N VAL A 290 10.22 10.52 2.96
CA VAL A 290 9.55 10.64 4.26
C VAL A 290 10.48 11.09 5.39
N PRO A 291 11.71 10.57 5.54
CA PRO A 291 12.63 11.05 6.58
C PRO A 291 12.97 12.54 6.43
N LEU A 292 13.08 13.03 5.19
CA LEU A 292 13.34 14.44 4.89
C LEU A 292 12.11 15.32 5.17
N ILE A 293 10.92 14.80 4.87
CA ILE A 293 9.66 15.48 5.17
C ILE A 293 9.50 15.60 6.69
N ASP A 294 9.60 14.50 7.42
CA ASP A 294 9.43 14.50 8.88
C ASP A 294 10.49 15.34 9.59
N SER A 295 11.74 15.33 9.13
CA SER A 295 12.78 16.22 9.67
C SER A 295 12.40 17.70 9.57
N LYS A 296 11.72 18.11 8.48
CA LYS A 296 11.29 19.50 8.27
C LYS A 296 9.96 19.85 8.91
N THR A 297 9.09 18.87 9.15
CA THR A 297 7.75 19.08 9.71
C THR A 297 7.66 18.79 11.20
N MET A 298 8.73 18.28 11.82
CA MET A 298 8.79 17.99 13.24
C MET A 298 8.44 19.25 14.07
N PRO A 299 7.49 19.16 15.01
CA PRO A 299 7.11 20.32 15.81
C PRO A 299 8.29 20.74 16.68
N LYS A 300 8.49 22.07 16.81
CA LYS A 300 9.49 22.60 17.75
C LYS A 300 9.16 22.11 19.16
N VAL A 301 10.14 21.50 19.82
CA VAL A 301 10.00 20.99 21.19
C VAL A 301 9.66 22.16 22.12
N PHE A 302 8.59 22.00 22.90
CA PHE A 302 8.16 23.01 23.86
C PHE A 302 9.25 23.20 24.94
N GLY A 303 9.67 24.44 25.19
CA GLY A 303 10.72 24.78 26.16
C GLY A 303 12.09 25.09 25.56
N VAL A 304 12.29 24.98 24.24
CA VAL A 304 13.49 25.53 23.59
C VAL A 304 13.23 27.00 23.26
N ALA A 305 13.99 27.91 23.88
CA ALA A 305 13.93 29.33 23.57
C ALA A 305 14.05 29.54 22.05
N SER A 306 13.10 30.27 21.47
CA SER A 306 13.16 30.63 20.06
C SER A 306 14.50 31.32 19.83
N LYS A 307 15.36 30.74 18.97
CA LYS A 307 16.60 31.35 18.48
C LYS A 307 16.24 32.64 17.69
N GLY A 308 15.92 33.69 18.42
CA GLY A 308 15.33 34.92 17.89
C GLY A 308 14.76 35.88 18.94
N ALA A 309 14.67 35.51 20.22
CA ALA A 309 14.60 36.52 21.28
C ALA A 309 16.01 37.09 21.45
N LYS A 310 16.28 38.22 20.77
CA LYS A 310 17.40 39.09 21.14
C LYS A 310 17.17 39.49 22.60
N ASP A 311 18.21 39.32 23.41
CA ASP A 311 18.32 39.98 24.69
C ASP A 311 18.32 41.50 24.45
N GLU A 312 17.20 42.15 24.75
CA GLU A 312 17.09 43.58 25.04
C GLU A 312 16.44 43.73 26.42
#